data_AF-A0A154PM80-F1
#
_entry.id   AF-A0A154PM80-F1
#
_cell.length_a   1.000
_cell.length_b   1.000
_cell.length_c   1.000
_cell.angle_alpha   90.00
_cell.angle_beta   90.00
_cell.angle_gamma   90.00
#
_symmetry.space_group_name_H-M   'P 1'
#
loop_
_entity.id
_entity.type
_entity.pdbx_description
1 polymer ?
#
loop_
_entity_poly.entity_id
_entity_poly.type
_entity_poly.pdbx_seq_one_letter_code
_entity_poly.pdbx_strand_id
1 'polypeptide(L)' 'MKINDKVILTIDKVYANHPETIQRLKNEIERQIRKIHRPLLQNVLRNFVKTIHTCHQTNGGHLTDILFHI' A
#
# COMPACT_ATOMS: atom_id res chain seq x y z
N MET A 1 -7.27 0.76 9.37
CA MET A 1 -5.83 0.51 9.12
C MET A 1 -5.31 1.42 7.98
N LYS A 2 -4.45 2.43 8.25
CA LYS A 2 -3.93 3.41 7.25
C LYS A 2 -2.88 2.87 6.26
N ILE A 3 -2.92 1.57 5.92
CA ILE A 3 -2.01 1.01 4.90
C ILE A 3 -2.55 1.31 3.50
N ASN A 4 -3.87 1.22 3.33
CA ASN A 4 -4.48 1.42 2.01
C ASN A 4 -4.28 2.85 1.51
N ASP A 5 -4.40 3.86 2.36
CA ASP A 5 -4.22 5.26 1.93
C ASP A 5 -2.81 5.52 1.36
N LYS A 6 -1.74 4.99 1.95
CA LYS A 6 -0.37 5.36 1.55
C LYS A 6 0.23 4.56 0.41
N VAL A 7 -0.20 3.31 0.20
CA VAL A 7 0.21 2.55 -0.98
C VAL A 7 -0.60 2.99 -2.20
N ILE A 8 -1.91 3.23 -2.03
CA ILE A 8 -2.80 3.78 -3.08
C ILE A 8 -2.37 5.20 -3.49
N LEU A 9 -1.86 6.01 -2.56
CA LEU A 9 -1.22 7.31 -2.86
C LEU A 9 -0.09 7.22 -3.91
N THR A 10 0.50 6.04 -4.14
CA THR A 10 1.51 5.86 -5.18
C THR A 10 0.88 5.85 -6.58
N ILE A 11 -0.32 5.28 -6.72
CA ILE A 11 -1.06 5.22 -7.99
C ILE A 11 -1.52 6.63 -8.38
N ASP A 12 -2.14 7.36 -7.46
CA ASP A 12 -2.57 8.74 -7.72
C ASP A 12 -1.38 9.64 -8.11
N LYS A 13 -0.24 9.48 -7.44
CA LYS A 13 0.99 10.22 -7.76
C LYS A 13 1.61 9.83 -9.10
N VAL A 14 1.43 8.58 -9.54
CA VAL A 14 1.89 8.12 -10.85
C VAL A 14 1.08 8.78 -11.96
N TYR A 15 -0.24 8.90 -11.78
CA TYR A 15 -1.12 9.51 -12.78
C TYR A 15 -1.22 11.03 -12.69
N ALA A 16 -0.79 11.67 -11.60
CA ALA A 16 -0.79 13.12 -11.43
C ALA A 16 -0.05 13.89 -12.55
N ASN A 17 0.94 13.25 -13.18
CA ASN A 17 1.71 13.82 -14.28
C ASN A 17 1.13 13.50 -15.68
N HIS A 18 -0.04 12.85 -15.75
CA HIS A 18 -0.71 12.44 -16.99
C HIS A 18 0.24 11.84 -18.03
N PRO A 19 0.91 10.71 -17.75
CA PRO A 19 1.85 10.12 -18.68
C PRO A 19 1.15 9.67 -19.97
N GLU A 20 1.49 10.32 -21.08
CA GLU A 20 0.87 10.07 -22.40
C GLU A 20 1.43 8.86 -23.15
N THR A 21 2.48 8.22 -22.61
CA THR A 21 3.09 7.03 -23.21
C THR A 21 3.37 5.96 -22.16
N ILE A 22 3.38 4.70 -22.58
CA ILE A 22 3.75 3.56 -21.73
C ILE A 22 5.13 3.76 -21.12
N GLN A 23 6.09 4.31 -21.88
CA GLN A 23 7.44 4.55 -21.37
C GLN A 23 7.44 5.64 -20.27
N ARG A 24 6.69 6.73 -20.45
CA ARG A 24 6.54 7.76 -19.41
C ARG A 24 5.87 7.20 -18.16
N LEU A 25 4.85 6.36 -18.32
CA LEU A 25 4.18 5.69 -17.21
C LEU A 25 5.15 4.80 -16.43
N LYS A 26 5.94 3.97 -17.12
CA LYS A 26 6.97 3.12 -16.48
C LYS A 26 7.98 3.96 -15.69
N ASN A 27 8.51 5.02 -16.29
CA ASN A 27 9.48 5.89 -15.65
C ASN A 27 8.89 6.56 -14.39
N GLU A 28 7.62 6.96 -14.45
CA GLU A 28 6.93 7.59 -13.34
C GLU A 28 6.66 6.61 -12.19
N ILE A 29 6.27 5.37 -12.50
CA ILE A 29 6.15 4.28 -11.51
C ILE A 29 7.47 4.09 -10.77
N GLU A 30 8.57 3.91 -11.51
CA GLU A 30 9.88 3.73 -10.88
C GLU A 30 10.29 4.94 -10.03
N ARG A 31 10.03 6.16 -10.52
CA ARG A 31 10.31 7.40 -9.79
C ARG A 31 9.56 7.45 -8.47
N GLN A 32 8.29 7.07 -8.46
CA GLN A 32 7.49 7.05 -7.23
C GLN A 32 7.92 5.93 -6.28
N ILE A 33 8.26 4.74 -6.79
CA ILE A 33 8.83 3.65 -5.99
C ILE A 33 10.12 4.10 -5.29
N ARG A 34 11.02 4.78 -6.02
CA ARG A 34 12.27 5.30 -5.45
C ARG A 34 12.07 6.32 -4.32
N LYS A 35 10.91 7.00 -4.26
CA LYS A 35 10.55 7.94 -3.19
C LYS A 35 9.94 7.27 -1.97
N ILE A 36 9.69 5.97 -2.00
CA ILE A 36 9.13 5.25 -0.85
C ILE A 36 10.20 5.17 0.24
N HIS A 37 10.00 5.91 1.32
CA HIS A 37 10.92 5.95 2.44
C HIS A 37 10.87 4.66 3.29
N ARG A 38 12.04 4.20 3.78
CA ARG A 38 12.18 2.99 4.61
C ARG A 38 11.25 2.95 5.84
N PRO A 39 11.03 4.03 6.60
CA PRO A 39 10.07 4.02 7.72
C PRO A 39 8.64 3.68 7.30
N LEU A 40 8.23 4.07 6.09
CA LEU A 40 6.91 3.72 5.55
C LEU A 40 6.82 2.21 5.31
N LEU A 41 7.84 1.61 4.68
CA LEU A 41 7.91 0.16 4.46
C LEU A 41 7.87 -0.62 5.78
N GLN A 42 8.64 -0.19 6.78
CA GLN A 42 8.62 -0.81 8.11
C GLN A 42 7.24 -0.73 8.76
N ASN A 43 6.51 0.37 8.57
CA ASN A 43 5.16 0.51 9.10
C ASN A 43 4.16 -0.43 8.43
N VAL A 44 4.25 -0.60 7.10
CA VAL A 44 3.44 -1.55 6.35
C VAL A 44 3.70 -2.98 6.84
N LEU A 45 4.97 -3.37 6.98
CA LEU A 45 5.36 -4.70 7.46
C LEU A 45 4.86 -4.96 8.88
N ARG A 46 5.03 -4.01 9.81
CA ARG A 46 4.53 -4.15 11.18
C ARG A 46 3.02 -4.33 11.22
N ASN A 47 2.28 -3.54 10.45
CA ASN A 47 0.84 -3.67 10.42
C ASN A 47 0.40 -5.01 9.79
N PHE A 48 1.08 -5.48 8.75
CA PHE A 48 0.80 -6.79 8.16
C PHE A 48 0.96 -7.93 9.17
N VAL A 49 2.04 -7.93 9.95
CA VAL A 49 2.26 -8.91 11.03
C VAL A 49 1.13 -8.84 12.07
N LYS A 50 0.75 -7.63 12.49
CA LYS A 50 -0.35 -7.43 13.44
C LYS A 50 -1.67 -7.96 12.89
N THR A 51 -1.96 -7.72 11.62
CA THR A 51 -3.17 -8.19 10.94
C THR A 51 -3.20 -9.72 10.90
N ILE A 52 -2.13 -10.39 10.47
CA ILE A 52 -2.05 -11.86 10.48
C ILE A 52 -2.31 -12.42 11.89
N HIS A 53 -1.67 -11.83 12.90
CA HIS A 53 -1.85 -12.28 14.29
C HIS A 53 -3.32 -12.15 14.74
N THR A 54 -3.96 -11.03 14.42
CA THR A 54 -5.37 -10.78 14.75
C THR A 54 -6.29 -11.77 14.01
N CYS A 55 -6.03 -12.03 12.73
CA CYS A 55 -6.78 -13.00 11.94
C CYS A 55 -6.66 -14.41 12.50
N HIS A 56 -5.46 -14.81 12.93
CA HIS A 56 -5.24 -16.11 13.55
C HIS A 56 -6.02 -16.25 14.86
N GLN A 57 -5.98 -15.23 15.73
CA GLN A 57 -6.73 -15.21 17.00
C GLN A 57 -8.26 -15.25 16.81
N THR A 58 -8.76 -14.71 15.71
CA THR A 58 -10.20 -14.67 15.38
C THR A 58 -10.63 -15.84 14.48
N ASN A 59 -9.77 -16.84 14.28
CA ASN A 59 -9.99 -17.97 13.37
C ASN A 59 -10.44 -17.53 11.96
N GLY A 60 -9.95 -16.38 11.50
CA GLY A 60 -10.29 -15.80 10.21
C GLY A 60 -11.69 -15.17 10.10
N GLY A 61 -12.52 -15.21 11.15
CA GLY A 61 -13.93 -14.79 11.09
C GLY A 61 -14.17 -13.33 10.71
N HIS A 62 -13.19 -12.47 10.95
CA HIS A 62 -13.22 -11.04 10.62
C HIS A 62 -12.12 -10.63 9.66
N LEU A 63 -11.54 -11.57 8.90
CA LEU A 63 -10.40 -11.28 8.00
C LEU A 63 -10.70 -10.11 7.06
N THR A 64 -11.91 -10.06 6.50
CA THR A 64 -12.35 -8.99 5.60
C THR A 64 -12.41 -7.63 6.32
N ASP A 65 -12.98 -7.58 7.53
CA ASP A 65 -13.06 -6.36 8.35
C ASP A 65 -11.67 -5.89 8.79
N ILE A 66 -10.78 -6.83 9.15
CA ILE A 66 -9.42 -6.55 9.56
C ILE A 66 -8.60 -5.99 8.38
N LEU A 67 -8.73 -6.59 7.18
CA LEU A 67 -8.00 -6.19 5.98
C LEU A 67 -8.51 -4.89 5.36
N PHE A 68 -9.83 -4.70 5.32
CA PHE A 68 -10.44 -3.62 4.56
C PHE A 68 -11.03 -2.49 5.39
N HIS A 69 -11.24 -2.66 6.71
CA HIS A 69 -11.84 -1.67 7.62
C HIS A 69 -12.90 -0.82 6.89
N ILE A 70 -14.07 -1.42 6.62
CA ILE A 70 -15.26 -0.66 6.19
C ILE A 70 -15.73 0.22 7.35
#